data_AF-A0A8D9JUY9-F1
#
_entry.id   AF-A0A8D9JUY9-F1
#
_cell.length_a   1.000
_cell.length_b   1.000
_cell.length_c   1.000
_cell.angle_alpha   90.00
_cell.angle_beta   90.00
_cell.angle_gamma   90.00
#
_symmetry.space_group_name_H-M   'P 1'
#
loop_
_entity.id
_entity.type
_entity.pdbx_description
1 polymer ?
#
loop_
_entity_poly.entity_id
_entity_poly.type
_entity_poly.pdbx_seq_one_letter_code
_entity_poly.pdbx_strand_id
1 'polypeptide(L)'
;MTIIIVDYGVGNLYSVANAIKKVTNENVIVSNKAKDIKNANRIILPGQGAIKDCINGLKKKELYWLIKDLIYKNNKPILGICIGQHLFMESSEENNSVFCINYIPGIVKKYNNKNYNLNFKIPHIGWNVVYKYNDHPIWRGIKSGSRFYFVHSYYVKSKFKKNIFGITEYGGRRANVIIGYNSIITVQFHPEKSSFIGLKFLKNFIRWEP
;
A
#
# COMPACT_ATOMS: atom_id res chain seq x y z
N MET A 1 -20.18 9.18 -3.06
CA MET A 1 -19.19 8.64 -2.10
C MET A 1 -18.06 9.63 -1.89
N THR A 2 -17.49 9.65 -0.69
CA THR A 2 -16.28 10.40 -0.35
C THR A 2 -15.09 9.45 -0.24
N ILE A 3 -14.04 9.73 -0.99
CA ILE A 3 -12.75 9.03 -0.96
C ILE A 3 -11.75 9.98 -0.29
N ILE A 4 -11.22 9.57 0.86
CA ILE A 4 -10.24 10.35 1.60
C ILE A 4 -8.84 9.82 1.33
N ILE A 5 -7.92 10.73 1.04
CA ILE A 5 -6.48 10.49 1.01
C ILE A 5 -5.93 11.13 2.28
N VAL A 6 -5.40 10.28 3.17
CA VAL A 6 -4.96 10.71 4.49
C VAL A 6 -3.64 11.45 4.35
N ASP A 7 -3.63 12.74 4.70
CA ASP A 7 -2.42 13.53 4.85
C ASP A 7 -1.84 13.34 6.25
N TYR A 8 -0.73 12.64 6.35
CA TYR A 8 0.02 12.53 7.61
C TYR A 8 1.43 13.13 7.50
N GLY A 9 1.61 14.08 6.58
CA GLY A 9 2.84 14.88 6.42
C GLY A 9 3.90 14.25 5.52
N VAL A 10 3.62 13.10 4.91
CA VAL A 10 4.55 12.38 4.03
C VAL A 10 3.79 11.75 2.85
N GLY A 11 4.45 11.64 1.70
CA GLY A 11 3.90 10.97 0.52
C GLY A 11 3.55 11.89 -0.65
N ASN A 12 3.26 11.28 -1.80
CA ASN A 12 2.89 11.96 -3.04
C ASN A 12 1.37 12.13 -3.14
N LEU A 13 0.80 12.87 -2.19
CA LEU A 13 -0.66 12.98 -2.01
C LEU A 13 -1.35 13.49 -3.27
N TYR A 14 -0.78 14.50 -3.93
CA TYR A 14 -1.36 15.11 -5.12
C TYR A 14 -1.39 14.17 -6.33
N SER A 15 -0.35 13.37 -6.56
CA SER A 15 -0.39 12.41 -7.68
C SER A 15 -1.41 11.32 -7.44
N VAL A 16 -1.54 10.84 -6.19
CA VAL A 16 -2.57 9.87 -5.82
C VAL A 16 -3.95 10.48 -6.01
N ALA A 17 -4.18 11.70 -5.52
CA ALA A 17 -5.45 12.42 -5.68
C ALA A 17 -5.82 12.60 -7.16
N ASN A 18 -4.88 13.04 -7.99
CA ASN A 18 -5.09 13.22 -9.42
C ASN A 18 -5.38 11.89 -10.12
N ALA A 19 -4.70 10.81 -9.75
CA ALA A 19 -4.95 9.49 -10.31
C ALA A 19 -6.34 8.95 -9.93
N ILE A 20 -6.79 9.18 -8.70
CA ILE A 20 -8.14 8.81 -8.26
C ILE A 20 -9.19 9.63 -9.01
N LYS A 21 -9.03 10.96 -9.10
CA LYS A 21 -9.94 11.84 -9.85
C LYS A 21 -10.06 11.46 -11.34
N LYS A 22 -9.02 10.87 -11.93
CA LYS A 22 -9.07 10.37 -13.32
C LYS A 22 -9.93 9.12 -13.51
N VAL A 23 -10.23 8.37 -12.45
CA VAL A 23 -10.92 7.08 -12.56
C VAL A 23 -12.32 7.09 -11.94
N THR A 24 -12.74 8.22 -11.38
CA THR A 24 -14.04 8.39 -10.73
C THR A 24 -14.51 9.85 -10.70
N ASN A 25 -15.82 10.06 -10.69
CA ASN A 25 -16.46 11.37 -10.50
C ASN A 25 -16.86 11.62 -9.03
N GLU A 26 -16.47 10.72 -8.13
CA GLU A 26 -16.76 10.80 -6.70
C GLU A 26 -15.97 11.93 -6.02
N ASN A 27 -16.39 12.30 -4.81
CA ASN A 27 -15.73 13.36 -4.05
C ASN A 27 -14.37 12.88 -3.51
N VAL A 28 -13.26 13.45 -4.00
CA VAL A 28 -11.89 13.10 -3.59
C VAL A 28 -11.30 14.22 -2.75
N ILE A 29 -11.05 13.93 -1.47
CA ILE A 29 -10.53 14.88 -0.50
C ILE A 29 -9.15 14.42 -0.02
N VAL A 30 -8.20 15.36 0.10
CA VAL A 30 -6.96 15.16 0.85
C VAL A 30 -7.17 15.86 2.20
N SER A 31 -7.07 15.13 3.31
CA SER A 31 -7.27 15.71 4.63
C SER A 31 -6.51 14.97 5.71
N ASN A 32 -6.26 15.69 6.79
CA ASN A 32 -5.71 15.20 8.03
C ASN A 32 -6.67 15.39 9.22
N LYS A 33 -7.91 15.84 8.96
CA LYS A 33 -8.92 16.05 9.99
C LYS A 33 -9.61 14.73 10.32
N ALA A 34 -9.69 14.40 11.61
CA ALA A 34 -10.34 13.17 12.07
C ALA A 34 -11.80 13.04 11.59
N LYS A 35 -12.55 14.14 11.55
CA LYS A 35 -13.94 14.17 11.08
C LYS A 35 -14.07 13.70 9.62
N ASP A 36 -13.19 14.20 8.75
CA ASP A 36 -13.22 13.87 7.32
C ASP A 36 -12.91 12.39 7.10
N ILE A 37 -11.91 11.87 7.82
CA ILE A 37 -11.49 10.46 7.75
C ILE A 37 -12.58 9.54 8.28
N LYS A 38 -13.21 9.89 9.42
CA LYS A 38 -14.31 9.12 10.01
C LYS A 38 -15.53 9.07 9.10
N ASN A 39 -15.81 10.13 8.33
CA ASN A 39 -16.99 10.20 7.48
C ASN A 39 -16.77 9.69 6.05
N ALA A 40 -15.52 9.38 5.67
CA ALA A 40 -15.22 8.86 4.34
C ALA A 40 -15.82 7.47 4.11
N ASN A 41 -16.18 7.18 2.85
CA ASN A 41 -16.61 5.85 2.42
C ASN A 41 -15.41 4.95 2.13
N ARG A 42 -14.30 5.51 1.64
CA ARG A 42 -13.06 4.80 1.33
C ARG A 42 -11.85 5.61 1.77
N ILE A 43 -10.83 4.92 2.26
CA ILE A 43 -9.63 5.53 2.81
C ILE A 43 -8.42 5.09 1.99
N ILE A 44 -7.54 6.03 1.66
CA ILE A 44 -6.27 5.76 1.00
C ILE A 44 -5.15 6.30 1.89
N LEU A 45 -4.23 5.42 2.26
CA LEU A 45 -3.01 5.70 3.01
C LEU A 45 -1.81 5.55 2.07
N PRO A 46 -1.46 6.60 1.31
CA PRO A 46 -0.22 6.61 0.54
C PRO A 46 0.96 6.87 1.48
N GLY A 47 2.17 6.46 1.12
CA GLY A 47 3.36 6.86 1.88
C GLY A 47 4.64 6.80 1.04
N GLN A 48 5.59 7.68 1.36
CA GLN A 48 6.95 7.71 0.84
C GLN A 48 7.91 8.09 1.97
N GLY A 49 9.19 7.76 1.83
CA GLY A 49 10.20 7.99 2.86
C GLY A 49 10.29 6.83 3.83
N ALA A 50 10.82 7.08 5.02
CA ALA A 50 11.02 6.04 6.04
C ALA A 50 9.72 5.72 6.78
N ILE A 51 9.53 4.44 7.12
CA ILE A 51 8.38 3.98 7.91
C ILE A 51 8.31 4.66 9.28
N LYS A 52 9.46 4.96 9.89
CA LYS A 52 9.55 5.66 11.18
C LYS A 52 8.89 7.04 11.11
N ASP A 53 9.19 7.79 10.05
CA ASP A 53 8.63 9.13 9.83
C ASP A 53 7.14 9.07 9.54
N CYS A 54 6.70 8.04 8.80
CA CYS A 54 5.29 7.80 8.54
C CYS A 54 4.49 7.52 9.81
N ILE A 55 5.00 6.63 10.68
CA ILE A 55 4.39 6.33 11.99
C ILE A 55 4.39 7.58 12.88
N ASN A 56 5.48 8.35 12.91
CA ASN A 56 5.57 9.60 13.66
C ASN A 56 4.59 10.65 13.15
N GLY A 57 4.44 10.78 11.82
CA GLY A 57 3.47 11.67 11.19
C GLY A 57 2.04 11.33 11.57
N LEU A 58 1.68 10.04 11.56
CA LEU A 58 0.37 9.57 12.04
C LEU A 58 0.15 9.89 13.52
N LYS A 59 1.16 9.69 14.38
CA LYS A 59 1.06 10.00 15.82
C LYS A 59 0.93 11.49 16.08
N LYS A 60 1.77 12.32 15.44
CA LYS A 60 1.79 13.79 15.61
C LYS A 60 0.46 14.44 15.21
N LYS A 61 -0.27 13.85 14.26
CA LYS A 61 -1.59 14.30 13.84
C LYS A 61 -2.75 13.57 14.53
N GLU A 62 -2.46 12.75 15.54
CA GLU A 62 -3.46 11.95 16.28
C GLU A 62 -4.25 10.96 15.40
N LEU A 63 -3.68 10.59 14.25
CA LEU A 63 -4.31 9.69 13.27
C LEU A 63 -3.98 8.23 13.52
N TYR A 64 -2.89 7.92 14.23
CA TYR A 64 -2.46 6.53 14.45
C TYR A 64 -3.57 5.68 15.11
N TRP A 65 -4.11 6.14 16.23
CA TRP A 65 -5.18 5.44 16.95
C TRP A 65 -6.51 5.51 16.20
N LEU A 66 -6.78 6.62 15.51
CA LEU A 66 -7.96 6.74 14.66
C LEU A 66 -8.00 5.67 13.57
N ILE A 67 -6.88 5.50 12.85
CA ILE A 67 -6.77 4.49 11.80
C ILE A 67 -6.92 3.09 12.40
N LYS A 68 -6.28 2.79 13.54
CA LYS A 68 -6.50 1.51 14.23
C LYS A 68 -7.97 1.29 14.57
N ASP A 69 -8.64 2.29 15.12
CA ASP A 69 -10.04 2.18 15.51
C ASP A 69 -10.95 1.92 14.30
N LEU A 70 -10.71 2.63 13.18
CA LEU A 70 -11.45 2.43 11.94
C LEU A 70 -11.28 1.02 11.39
N ILE A 71 -10.07 0.48 11.43
CA ILE A 71 -9.75 -0.86 10.96
C ILE A 71 -10.52 -1.95 11.73
N TYR A 72 -10.73 -1.78 13.05
CA TYR A 72 -11.41 -2.79 13.87
C TYR A 72 -12.93 -2.62 13.90
N LYS A 73 -13.44 -1.39 13.82
CA LYS A 73 -14.86 -1.09 14.04
C LYS A 73 -15.67 -0.97 12.76
N ASN A 74 -15.05 -0.48 11.70
CA ASN A 74 -15.75 -0.12 10.48
C ASN A 74 -15.09 -0.86 9.31
N ASN A 75 -15.79 -1.80 8.67
CA ASN A 75 -15.33 -2.52 7.45
C ASN A 75 -15.18 -1.60 6.22
N LYS A 76 -14.71 -0.36 6.41
CA LYS A 76 -14.46 0.61 5.35
C LYS A 76 -13.30 0.11 4.50
N PRO A 77 -13.44 0.15 3.16
CA PRO A 77 -12.36 -0.18 2.26
C PRO A 77 -11.15 0.76 2.47
N ILE A 78 -9.98 0.18 2.75
CA ILE A 78 -8.72 0.91 2.92
C ILE A 78 -7.69 0.43 1.88
N LEU A 79 -7.04 1.38 1.21
CA LEU A 79 -5.91 1.12 0.32
C LEU A 79 -4.60 1.67 0.91
N GLY A 80 -3.65 0.79 1.22
CA GLY A 80 -2.27 1.17 1.54
C GLY A 80 -1.37 1.16 0.30
N ILE A 81 -0.64 2.25 0.00
CA ILE A 81 0.25 2.34 -1.16
C ILE A 81 1.70 2.54 -0.75
N CYS A 82 2.61 1.70 -1.26
CA CYS A 82 4.05 1.69 -0.98
C CYS A 82 4.33 1.57 0.52
N ILE A 83 4.78 2.64 1.21
CA ILE A 83 4.91 2.62 2.67
C ILE A 83 3.56 2.39 3.36
N GLY A 84 2.45 2.77 2.71
CA GLY A 84 1.11 2.40 3.14
C GLY A 84 0.91 0.90 3.30
N GLN A 85 1.59 0.06 2.53
CA GLN A 85 1.60 -1.39 2.75
C GLN A 85 2.37 -1.76 4.02
N HIS A 86 3.53 -1.15 4.24
CA HIS A 86 4.39 -1.42 5.39
C HIS A 86 3.71 -1.04 6.70
N LEU A 87 2.95 0.07 6.72
CA LEU A 87 2.23 0.53 7.90
C LEU A 87 1.34 -0.54 8.53
N PHE A 88 0.71 -1.42 7.75
CA PHE A 88 -0.20 -2.44 8.28
C PHE A 88 0.50 -3.70 8.79
N MET A 89 1.79 -3.88 8.51
CA MET A 89 2.55 -5.05 8.94
C MET A 89 2.80 -5.05 10.46
N GLU A 90 3.40 -6.11 10.98
CA GLU A 90 3.80 -6.21 12.40
C GLU A 90 4.96 -5.24 12.69
N SER A 91 6.00 -5.30 11.86
CA SER A 91 7.21 -4.50 12.00
C SER A 91 7.97 -4.35 10.67
N SER A 92 8.92 -3.43 10.67
CA SER A 92 9.86 -3.21 9.57
C SER A 92 11.29 -3.20 10.05
N GLU A 93 12.19 -3.90 9.34
CA GLU A 93 13.64 -3.88 9.56
C GLU A 93 14.30 -2.51 9.27
N GLU A 94 13.55 -1.54 8.74
CA GLU A 94 14.02 -0.17 8.55
C GLU A 94 14.36 0.51 9.89
N ASN A 95 15.36 1.38 9.91
CA ASN A 95 15.80 2.14 11.10
C ASN A 95 16.02 1.30 12.38
N ASN A 96 16.69 0.14 12.30
CA ASN A 96 16.95 -0.77 13.44
C ASN A 96 15.68 -1.38 14.05
N SER A 97 14.66 -1.61 13.23
CA SER A 97 13.35 -2.13 13.58
C SER A 97 12.35 -1.06 14.05
N VAL A 98 11.19 -1.02 13.39
CA VAL A 98 10.07 -0.13 13.71
C VAL A 98 8.80 -0.95 13.84
N PHE A 99 8.13 -0.83 14.98
CA PHE A 99 6.78 -1.39 15.15
C PHE A 99 5.78 -0.61 14.30
N CYS A 100 5.00 -1.35 13.52
CA CYS A 100 3.99 -0.80 12.63
C CYS A 100 2.61 -0.90 13.31
N ILE A 101 1.52 -0.69 12.56
CA ILE A 101 0.15 -0.75 13.12
C ILE A 101 -0.17 -2.14 13.67
N ASN A 102 0.48 -3.19 13.14
CA ASN A 102 0.30 -4.58 13.51
C ASN A 102 -1.14 -5.04 13.30
N TYR A 103 -1.61 -5.02 12.05
CA TYR A 103 -2.94 -5.50 11.68
C TYR A 103 -2.90 -6.69 10.71
N ILE A 104 -1.97 -6.66 9.75
CA ILE A 104 -1.76 -7.74 8.80
C ILE A 104 -0.50 -8.51 9.22
N PRO A 105 -0.62 -9.80 9.56
CA PRO A 105 0.52 -10.60 9.99
C PRO A 105 1.57 -10.76 8.89
N GLY A 106 2.76 -10.25 9.16
CA GLY A 106 3.85 -10.10 8.19
C GLY A 106 4.89 -9.09 8.62
N ILE A 107 6.06 -9.19 8.02
CA ILE A 107 7.22 -8.33 8.32
C ILE A 107 7.77 -7.70 7.05
N VAL A 108 8.24 -6.47 7.20
CA VAL A 108 8.93 -5.72 6.14
C VAL A 108 10.43 -5.98 6.29
N LYS A 109 11.02 -6.62 5.28
CA LYS A 109 12.44 -7.01 5.24
C LYS A 109 13.26 -6.10 4.34
N LYS A 110 14.53 -5.90 4.68
CA LYS A 110 15.47 -5.17 3.84
C LYS A 110 15.94 -6.06 2.69
N TYR A 111 15.99 -5.52 1.47
CA TYR A 111 16.80 -6.16 0.42
C TYR A 111 18.27 -6.14 0.82
N ASN A 112 18.98 -7.25 0.63
CA ASN A 112 20.41 -7.32 0.90
C ASN A 112 21.12 -8.20 -0.12
N ASN A 113 22.36 -7.83 -0.43
CA ASN A 113 23.22 -8.56 -1.37
C ASN A 113 24.10 -9.60 -0.65
N LYS A 114 24.04 -9.68 0.69
CA LYS A 114 24.98 -10.47 1.50
C LYS A 114 24.88 -11.99 1.30
N ASN A 115 23.74 -12.51 0.84
CA ASN A 115 23.47 -13.94 0.81
C ASN A 115 23.25 -14.50 -0.61
N TYR A 116 23.47 -13.71 -1.65
CA TYR A 116 23.18 -14.11 -3.02
C TYR A 116 24.27 -13.60 -3.95
N ASN A 117 24.84 -14.49 -4.79
CA ASN A 117 25.74 -14.13 -5.89
C ASN A 117 25.01 -13.39 -7.03
N LEU A 118 23.96 -12.62 -6.70
CA LEU A 118 23.16 -11.84 -7.62
C LEU A 118 23.50 -10.37 -7.39
N ASN A 119 24.15 -9.76 -8.37
CA ASN A 119 24.42 -8.33 -8.35
C ASN A 119 23.14 -7.59 -8.79
N PHE A 120 22.41 -7.00 -7.86
CA PHE A 120 21.24 -6.17 -8.14
C PHE A 120 21.29 -4.84 -7.37
N LYS A 121 20.63 -3.81 -7.92
CA LYS A 121 20.64 -2.45 -7.35
C LYS A 121 19.60 -2.33 -6.23
N ILE A 122 19.91 -1.55 -5.20
CA ILE A 122 18.96 -1.17 -4.15
C ILE A 122 18.93 0.37 -4.12
N PRO A 123 17.76 1.02 -4.21
CA PRO A 123 16.42 0.44 -4.21
C PRO A 123 16.04 -0.31 -5.50
N HIS A 124 14.99 -1.14 -5.41
CA HIS A 124 14.24 -1.64 -6.57
C HIS A 124 13.51 -0.45 -7.21
N ILE A 125 14.04 0.07 -8.31
CA ILE A 125 13.46 1.20 -9.07
C ILE A 125 13.09 0.74 -10.48
N GLY A 126 11.87 1.02 -10.90
CA GLY A 126 11.43 0.88 -12.28
C GLY A 126 10.21 0.00 -12.46
N TRP A 127 9.95 -0.39 -13.70
CA TRP A 127 8.80 -1.21 -14.08
C TRP A 127 9.11 -2.69 -13.93
N ASN A 128 8.42 -3.35 -13.02
CA ASN A 128 8.58 -4.79 -12.78
C ASN A 128 7.24 -5.52 -12.91
N VAL A 129 7.32 -6.81 -13.22
CA VAL A 129 6.18 -7.70 -13.45
C VAL A 129 5.53 -8.08 -12.12
N VAL A 130 4.20 -8.02 -12.08
CA VAL A 130 3.41 -8.54 -10.96
C VAL A 130 2.60 -9.73 -11.43
N TYR A 131 2.80 -10.87 -10.78
CA TYR A 131 2.04 -12.08 -11.00
C TYR A 131 0.92 -12.17 -9.98
N LYS A 132 -0.28 -12.51 -10.45
CA LYS A 132 -1.42 -12.86 -9.62
C LYS A 132 -1.09 -14.13 -8.82
N TYR A 133 -1.39 -14.10 -7.52
CA TYR A 133 -1.17 -15.23 -6.62
C TYR A 133 -2.48 -15.92 -6.21
N ASN A 134 -3.44 -15.15 -5.70
CA ASN A 134 -4.81 -15.59 -5.44
C ASN A 134 -5.81 -14.70 -6.21
N ASP A 135 -7.05 -15.17 -6.34
CA ASP A 135 -8.16 -14.38 -6.88
C ASP A 135 -8.53 -13.21 -5.97
N HIS A 136 -8.79 -12.05 -6.58
CA HIS A 136 -9.31 -10.87 -5.90
C HIS A 136 -9.93 -9.90 -6.92
N PRO A 137 -11.02 -9.19 -6.60
CA PRO A 137 -11.65 -8.21 -7.49
C PRO A 137 -10.72 -7.10 -8.02
N ILE A 138 -9.62 -6.85 -7.31
CA ILE A 138 -8.60 -5.87 -7.71
C ILE A 138 -7.93 -6.20 -9.05
N TRP A 139 -7.92 -7.49 -9.44
CA TRP A 139 -7.37 -7.97 -10.71
C TRP A 139 -8.33 -7.82 -11.89
N ARG A 140 -9.56 -7.33 -11.70
CA ARG A 140 -10.57 -7.25 -12.78
C ARG A 140 -10.05 -6.45 -13.99
N GLY A 141 -9.88 -7.13 -15.12
CA GLY A 141 -9.34 -6.54 -16.34
C GLY A 141 -7.87 -6.14 -16.27
N ILE A 142 -7.10 -6.75 -15.36
CA ILE A 142 -5.63 -6.67 -15.29
C ILE A 142 -5.10 -8.10 -15.46
N LYS A 143 -4.26 -8.32 -16.48
CA LYS A 143 -3.67 -9.64 -16.72
C LYS A 143 -2.57 -9.91 -15.69
N SER A 144 -2.47 -11.16 -15.22
CA SER A 144 -1.26 -11.60 -14.51
C SER A 144 -0.04 -11.39 -15.41
N GLY A 145 1.08 -10.95 -14.86
CA GLY A 145 2.26 -10.58 -15.64
C GLY A 145 2.28 -9.12 -16.11
N SER A 146 1.28 -8.30 -15.74
CA SER A 146 1.30 -6.86 -16.03
C SER A 146 2.42 -6.15 -15.25
N ARG A 147 2.96 -5.07 -15.82
CA ARG A 147 4.04 -4.30 -15.19
C ARG A 147 3.49 -3.13 -14.38
N PHE A 148 4.09 -2.90 -13.22
CA PHE A 148 3.81 -1.76 -12.33
C PHE A 148 5.12 -1.07 -11.96
N TYR A 149 5.04 0.21 -11.58
CA TYR A 149 6.20 1.00 -11.19
C TYR A 149 6.53 0.85 -9.70
N PHE A 150 7.79 0.55 -9.40
CA PHE A 150 8.33 0.34 -8.06
C PHE A 150 9.43 1.36 -7.75
N VAL A 151 9.54 1.73 -6.47
CA VAL A 151 10.66 2.50 -5.90
C VAL A 151 10.75 2.20 -4.40
N HIS A 152 11.51 1.17 -4.02
CA HIS A 152 11.61 0.76 -2.61
C HIS A 152 12.87 -0.06 -2.29
N SER A 153 13.37 0.05 -1.05
CA SER A 153 14.52 -0.72 -0.54
C SER A 153 14.12 -1.91 0.35
N TYR A 154 12.83 -2.03 0.67
CA TYR A 154 12.29 -3.00 1.61
C TYR A 154 11.09 -3.73 1.01
N TYR A 155 10.87 -4.99 1.35
CA TYR A 155 9.79 -5.81 0.80
C TYR A 155 9.03 -6.57 1.88
N VAL A 156 7.76 -6.86 1.63
CA VAL A 156 6.92 -7.58 2.59
C VAL A 156 7.02 -9.10 2.41
N LYS A 157 7.08 -9.79 3.54
CA LYS A 157 6.80 -11.22 3.69
C LYS A 157 5.61 -11.40 4.61
N SER A 158 4.44 -11.71 4.04
CA SER A 158 3.26 -12.05 4.83
C SER A 158 3.39 -13.45 5.41
N LYS A 159 2.85 -13.64 6.63
CA LYS A 159 2.78 -14.95 7.29
C LYS A 159 1.73 -15.86 6.66
N PHE A 160 0.68 -15.29 6.07
CA PHE A 160 -0.49 -16.04 5.60
C PHE A 160 -0.65 -15.97 4.08
N LYS A 161 -0.44 -17.12 3.42
CA LYS A 161 -0.55 -17.23 1.95
C LYS A 161 -1.91 -16.82 1.40
N LYS A 162 -3.01 -17.06 2.15
CA LYS A 162 -4.37 -16.69 1.76
C LYS A 162 -4.60 -15.18 1.56
N ASN A 163 -3.77 -14.35 2.20
CA ASN A 163 -3.88 -12.89 2.16
C ASN A 163 -3.08 -12.27 1.00
N ILE A 164 -2.31 -13.08 0.26
CA ILE A 164 -1.44 -12.61 -0.81
C ILE A 164 -2.21 -12.67 -2.12
N PHE A 165 -2.36 -11.55 -2.82
CA PHE A 165 -3.05 -11.48 -4.11
C PHE A 165 -2.10 -11.22 -5.27
N GLY A 166 -0.87 -10.77 -5.00
CA GLY A 166 0.12 -10.48 -6.02
C GLY A 166 1.54 -10.58 -5.50
N ILE A 167 2.41 -11.11 -6.34
CA ILE A 167 3.84 -11.29 -6.05
C ILE A 167 4.70 -10.68 -7.17
N THR A 168 5.92 -10.31 -6.82
CA THR A 168 6.98 -9.97 -7.78
C THR A 168 8.26 -10.65 -7.37
N GLU A 169 9.20 -10.77 -8.30
CA GLU A 169 10.54 -11.28 -8.04
C GLU A 169 11.57 -10.17 -8.30
N TYR A 170 12.47 -9.96 -7.34
CA TYR A 170 13.55 -8.99 -7.43
C TYR A 170 14.73 -9.41 -6.56
N GLY A 171 15.95 -9.37 -7.11
CA GLY A 171 17.16 -9.74 -6.37
C GLY A 171 17.13 -11.16 -5.80
N GLY A 172 16.54 -12.12 -6.51
CA GLY A 172 16.36 -13.50 -6.05
C GLY A 172 15.33 -13.67 -4.93
N ARG A 173 14.56 -12.63 -4.59
CA ARG A 173 13.51 -12.67 -3.57
C ARG A 173 12.14 -12.59 -4.21
N ARG A 174 11.22 -13.43 -3.73
CA ARG A 174 9.79 -13.31 -3.99
C ARG A 174 9.13 -12.39 -2.96
N ALA A 175 8.76 -11.18 -3.37
CA ALA A 175 8.11 -10.18 -2.52
C ALA A 175 6.58 -10.26 -2.65
N ASN A 176 5.86 -10.01 -1.54
CA ASN A 176 4.40 -9.93 -1.54
C ASN A 176 3.97 -8.48 -1.80
N VAL A 177 3.46 -8.21 -3.00
CA VAL A 177 3.25 -6.84 -3.48
C VAL A 177 1.78 -6.43 -3.58
N ILE A 178 0.86 -7.38 -3.43
CA ILE A 178 -0.56 -7.10 -3.17
C ILE A 178 -0.97 -8.01 -2.01
N ILE A 179 -1.38 -7.42 -0.89
CA ILE A 179 -1.81 -8.14 0.31
C ILE A 179 -3.12 -7.54 0.80
N GLY A 180 -4.10 -8.37 1.14
CA GLY A 180 -5.34 -7.89 1.75
C GLY A 180 -5.76 -8.70 2.96
N TYR A 181 -6.56 -8.06 3.81
CA TYR A 181 -7.10 -8.61 5.05
C TYR A 181 -8.37 -7.84 5.41
N ASN A 182 -9.50 -8.54 5.51
CA ASN A 182 -10.83 -7.93 5.68
C ASN A 182 -11.07 -6.82 4.63
N SER A 183 -11.42 -5.61 5.05
CA SER A 183 -11.66 -4.47 4.17
C SER A 183 -10.38 -3.73 3.74
N ILE A 184 -9.19 -4.25 4.04
CA ILE A 184 -7.92 -3.61 3.68
C ILE A 184 -7.28 -4.34 2.52
N ILE A 185 -6.81 -3.56 1.54
CA ILE A 185 -5.88 -4.02 0.52
C ILE A 185 -4.67 -3.10 0.46
N THR A 186 -3.51 -3.66 0.22
CA THR A 186 -2.24 -2.93 0.23
C THR A 186 -1.41 -3.31 -0.97
N VAL A 187 -0.63 -2.36 -1.48
CA VAL A 187 0.26 -2.56 -2.63
C VAL A 187 1.64 -1.99 -2.40
N GLN A 188 2.66 -2.69 -2.89
CA GLN A 188 4.06 -2.21 -2.84
C GLN A 188 4.37 -1.22 -3.96
N PHE A 189 3.78 -1.42 -5.14
CA PHE A 189 3.96 -0.55 -6.29
C PHE A 189 3.16 0.74 -6.15
N HIS A 190 3.45 1.70 -7.02
CA HIS A 190 2.76 2.99 -7.13
C HIS A 190 1.74 2.95 -8.27
N PRO A 191 0.46 2.61 -8.02
CA PRO A 191 -0.55 2.58 -9.07
C PRO A 191 -0.74 3.95 -9.73
N GLU A 192 -0.55 5.05 -9.00
CA GLU A 192 -0.58 6.42 -9.53
C GLU A 192 0.55 6.71 -10.52
N LYS A 193 1.62 5.91 -10.52
CA LYS A 193 2.77 5.99 -11.45
C LYS A 193 2.81 4.83 -12.46
N SER A 194 1.81 3.95 -12.46
CA SER A 194 1.81 2.71 -13.25
C SER A 194 0.94 2.80 -14.52
N SER A 195 0.84 3.98 -15.12
CA SER A 195 0.10 4.23 -16.37
C SER A 195 -1.34 3.68 -16.33
N PHE A 196 -1.89 3.25 -17.46
CA PHE A 196 -3.26 2.76 -17.59
C PHE A 196 -3.55 1.55 -16.70
N ILE A 197 -2.58 0.66 -16.48
CA ILE A 197 -2.72 -0.51 -15.59
C ILE A 197 -2.90 -0.05 -14.14
N GLY A 198 -2.12 0.94 -13.71
CA GLY A 198 -2.28 1.58 -12.41
C GLY A 198 -3.64 2.24 -12.22
N LEU A 199 -4.12 2.98 -13.23
CA LEU A 199 -5.47 3.56 -13.21
C LEU A 199 -6.56 2.49 -13.16
N LYS A 200 -6.40 1.38 -13.89
CA LYS A 200 -7.32 0.25 -13.83
C LYS A 200 -7.37 -0.36 -12.42
N PHE A 201 -6.23 -0.51 -11.77
CA PHE A 201 -6.12 -0.99 -10.39
C PHE A 201 -6.90 -0.07 -9.43
N LEU A 202 -6.67 1.25 -9.51
CA LEU A 202 -7.38 2.23 -8.68
C LEU A 202 -8.89 2.21 -8.92
N LYS A 203 -9.33 2.09 -10.19
CA LYS A 203 -10.74 1.93 -10.53
C LYS A 203 -11.35 0.68 -9.92
N ASN A 204 -10.60 -0.42 -9.86
CA ASN A 204 -11.07 -1.65 -9.22
C ASN A 204 -11.19 -1.47 -7.70
N PHE A 205 -10.24 -0.80 -7.04
CA PHE A 205 -10.34 -0.49 -5.61
C PHE A 205 -11.58 0.36 -5.30
N ILE A 206 -11.87 1.40 -6.09
CA ILE A 206 -13.03 2.27 -5.89
C ILE A 206 -14.36 1.52 -6.03
N ARG A 207 -14.38 0.44 -6.82
CA ARG A 207 -15.57 -0.38 -7.05
C ARG A 207 -15.61 -1.65 -6.20
N TRP A 208 -14.63 -1.88 -5.35
CA TRP A 208 -14.53 -3.09 -4.56
C TRP A 208 -15.38 -3.00 -3.29
N GLU A 209 -16.25 -3.96 -3.06
CA GLU A 209 -17.10 -4.06 -1.88
C GLU A 209 -16.64 -5.27 -1.06
N PRO A 210 -15.85 -5.07 0.01
CA PRO A 210 -15.34 -6.13 0.89
C PRO A 210 -16.39 -6.71 1.84
#